data_AF-A0A7V7BQQ5-F1
#
_entry.id   AF-A0A7V7BQQ5-F1
#
_cell.length_a   1.000
_cell.length_b   1.000
_cell.length_c   1.000
_cell.angle_alpha   90.00
_cell.angle_beta   90.00
_cell.angle_gamma   90.00
#
_symmetry.space_group_name_H-M   'P 1'
#
loop_
_entity.id
_entity.type
_entity.pdbx_description
1 polymer ?
#
loop_
_entity_poly.entity_id
_entity_poly.type
_entity_poly.pdbx_seq_one_letter_code
_entity_poly.pdbx_strand_id
1 'polypeptide(L)'
;MTWNRIVRRLRGFGGVVALLLAAGCATSGDRAAQTPRFREASSANVILKFAGWDYTFLVKPAHFENGFMEPVRRETLGGILDRLQVRRDLAVVVVGAMLEADELRRVASEWKAILSDCGFGRVVIVRAQMGGELNGSIVVDDSQISGIQRPGAA
;
A
#
# COMPACT_ATOMS: atom_id res chain seq x y z
N MET A 1 46.33 -40.18 -27.63
CA MET A 1 46.49 -41.57 -27.13
C MET A 1 45.12 -42.08 -26.74
N THR A 2 44.39 -42.62 -27.72
CA THR A 2 44.10 -44.06 -27.87
C THR A 2 43.33 -44.66 -26.69
N TRP A 3 42.00 -44.69 -26.89
CA TRP A 3 41.11 -45.83 -26.66
C TRP A 3 41.79 -47.06 -26.03
N ASN A 4 41.26 -47.58 -24.91
CA ASN A 4 40.47 -48.82 -24.88
C ASN A 4 40.46 -49.46 -23.46
N ARG A 5 39.44 -50.32 -23.24
CA ARG A 5 39.21 -51.27 -22.12
C ARG A 5 38.51 -50.63 -20.91
N ILE A 6 37.37 -51.13 -20.46
CA ILE A 6 37.14 -52.52 -20.06
C ILE A 6 35.72 -52.97 -20.41
N VAL A 7 35.62 -54.08 -21.14
CA VAL A 7 34.41 -54.87 -21.34
C VAL A 7 34.47 -56.06 -20.37
N ARG A 8 33.43 -56.26 -19.54
CA ARG A 8 33.05 -57.57 -18.97
C ARG A 8 31.51 -57.59 -18.89
N ARG A 9 30.85 -58.43 -19.72
CA ARG A 9 30.23 -59.73 -19.38
C ARG A 9 29.09 -59.57 -18.34
N LEU A 10 27.88 -60.09 -18.46
CA LEU A 10 27.27 -61.15 -19.29
C LEU A 10 25.75 -61.10 -19.05
N ARG A 11 24.98 -61.47 -20.09
CA ARG A 11 23.68 -62.18 -20.10
C ARG A 11 22.65 -61.91 -18.98
N GLY A 12 21.48 -61.44 -19.43
CA GLY A 12 20.26 -62.24 -19.30
C GLY A 12 19.15 -61.68 -18.40
N PHE A 13 17.94 -61.77 -18.95
CA PHE A 13 16.62 -61.64 -18.33
C PHE A 13 16.08 -60.23 -18.05
N GLY A 14 14.94 -59.97 -18.69
CA GLY A 14 14.17 -58.74 -18.57
C GLY A 14 13.48 -58.57 -17.22
N GLY A 15 12.93 -57.38 -17.04
CA GLY A 15 12.09 -57.03 -15.90
C GLY A 15 12.35 -55.60 -15.43
N VAL A 16 11.45 -54.71 -15.81
CA VAL A 16 10.99 -53.52 -15.05
C VAL A 16 12.07 -52.67 -14.35
N VAL A 17 12.45 -51.54 -14.95
CA VAL A 17 13.05 -50.41 -14.21
C VAL A 17 12.49 -49.11 -14.77
N ALA A 18 11.43 -48.60 -14.14
CA ALA A 18 10.93 -47.26 -14.37
C ALA A 18 11.18 -46.40 -13.12
N LEU A 19 12.27 -45.64 -13.23
CA LEU A 19 12.54 -44.29 -12.73
C LEU A 19 12.53 -44.00 -11.22
N LEU A 20 13.72 -43.64 -10.76
CA LEU A 20 14.12 -43.19 -9.43
C LEU A 20 13.52 -41.82 -9.04
N LEU A 21 13.02 -41.81 -7.81
CA LEU A 21 12.92 -40.74 -6.81
C LEU A 21 13.75 -39.47 -7.10
N ALA A 22 13.07 -38.38 -7.48
CA ALA A 22 13.60 -37.03 -7.39
C ALA A 22 13.42 -36.52 -5.94
N ALA A 23 14.51 -36.52 -5.17
CA ALA A 23 14.60 -35.82 -3.89
C ALA A 23 14.57 -34.30 -4.15
N GLY A 24 13.36 -33.72 -4.15
CA GLY A 24 13.17 -32.28 -4.15
C GLY A 24 13.55 -31.69 -2.79
N CYS A 25 14.78 -31.16 -2.69
CA CYS A 25 15.18 -30.29 -1.59
C CYS A 25 14.42 -28.96 -1.70
N ALA A 26 13.20 -28.89 -1.15
CA ALA A 26 12.50 -27.63 -0.95
C ALA A 26 13.01 -26.97 0.35
N THR A 27 14.15 -26.29 0.26
CA THR A 27 14.46 -25.22 1.21
C THR A 27 13.53 -24.05 0.88
N SER A 28 12.37 -24.01 1.53
CA SER A 28 11.57 -22.79 1.61
C SER A 28 12.21 -21.92 2.68
N GLY A 29 13.24 -21.17 2.29
CA GLY A 29 13.74 -20.07 3.10
C GLY A 29 12.63 -19.06 3.31
N ASP A 30 12.27 -18.87 4.57
CA ASP A 30 11.32 -17.89 5.08
C ASP A 30 11.67 -16.50 4.54
N ARG A 31 11.05 -16.11 3.42
CA ARG A 31 11.13 -14.76 2.89
C ARG A 31 10.15 -13.94 3.70
N ALA A 32 10.58 -13.47 4.87
CA ALA A 32 9.82 -12.55 5.70
C ALA A 32 9.16 -11.50 4.81
N ALA A 33 7.83 -11.53 4.75
CA ALA A 33 7.06 -10.67 3.86
C ALA A 33 7.41 -9.20 4.16
N GLN A 34 8.10 -8.54 3.23
CA GLN A 34 8.51 -7.16 3.42
C GLN A 34 7.26 -6.28 3.49
N THR A 35 7.09 -5.55 4.59
CA THR A 35 5.98 -4.60 4.74
C THR A 35 6.06 -3.52 3.66
N PRO A 36 4.99 -3.26 2.89
CA PRO A 36 5.00 -2.30 1.79
C PRO A 36 5.34 -0.88 2.30
N ARG A 37 6.13 -0.16 1.50
CA ARG A 37 6.61 1.20 1.81
C ARG A 37 6.14 2.21 0.76
N PHE A 38 5.62 3.34 1.22
CA PHE A 38 5.14 4.41 0.35
C PHE A 38 6.31 5.17 -0.29
N ARG A 39 6.19 5.56 -1.57
CA ARG A 39 7.27 6.26 -2.31
C ARG A 39 6.77 7.38 -3.24
N GLU A 40 5.47 7.70 -3.20
CA GLU A 40 4.81 8.53 -4.20
C GLU A 40 4.44 9.93 -3.66
N ALA A 41 5.18 10.44 -2.66
CA ALA A 41 4.85 11.71 -2.00
C ALA A 41 4.77 12.92 -2.97
N SER A 42 5.61 12.93 -4.01
CA SER A 42 5.59 13.97 -5.05
C SER A 42 4.29 13.95 -5.86
N SER A 43 3.76 12.75 -6.14
CA SER A 43 2.58 12.52 -6.96
C SER A 43 1.26 12.72 -6.21
N ALA A 44 1.29 12.72 -4.87
CA ALA A 44 0.10 12.95 -4.05
C ALA A 44 -0.47 14.35 -4.33
N ASN A 45 -1.76 14.45 -4.67
CA ASN A 45 -2.43 15.73 -4.83
C ASN A 45 -2.81 16.32 -3.46
N VAL A 46 -3.19 15.44 -2.54
CA VAL A 46 -3.50 15.77 -1.14
C VAL A 46 -2.66 14.95 -0.18
N ILE A 47 -2.14 15.60 0.85
CA ILE A 47 -1.56 14.95 2.02
C ILE A 47 -2.27 15.49 3.25
N LEU A 48 -2.90 14.60 4.00
CA LEU A 48 -3.57 14.87 5.26
C LEU A 48 -2.76 14.28 6.40
N LYS A 49 -2.71 14.97 7.54
CA LYS A 49 -2.19 14.42 8.79
C LYS A 49 -3.34 14.27 9.78
N PHE A 50 -3.63 13.03 10.14
CA PHE A 50 -4.62 12.72 11.17
C PHE A 50 -4.21 13.38 12.50
N ALA A 51 -5.07 14.28 12.99
CA ALA A 51 -4.89 14.97 14.25
C ALA A 51 -5.87 14.47 15.33
N GLY A 52 -7.02 13.93 14.91
CA GLY A 52 -8.01 13.31 15.76
C GLY A 52 -9.23 12.87 14.96
N TRP A 53 -10.30 12.51 15.68
CA TRP A 53 -11.53 12.02 15.06
C TRP A 53 -12.35 13.10 14.35
N ASP A 54 -12.22 14.36 14.78
CA ASP A 54 -12.98 15.47 14.20
C ASP A 54 -12.14 16.35 13.24
N TYR A 55 -10.82 16.33 13.42
CA TYR A 55 -9.91 17.24 12.71
C TYR A 55 -8.74 16.53 12.04
N THR A 56 -8.27 17.14 10.96
CA THR A 56 -7.05 16.77 10.24
C THR A 56 -6.25 18.02 9.94
N PHE A 57 -5.01 17.87 9.51
CA PHE A 57 -4.27 18.96 8.90
C PHE A 57 -4.08 18.71 7.41
N LEU A 58 -4.34 19.73 6.59
CA LEU A 58 -4.05 19.71 5.15
C LEU A 58 -2.60 20.17 4.93
N VAL A 59 -1.71 19.19 4.78
CA VAL A 59 -0.26 19.40 4.61
C VAL A 59 0.07 19.77 3.17
N LYS A 60 -0.61 19.11 2.21
CA LYS A 60 -0.51 19.41 0.78
C LYS A 60 -1.93 19.49 0.19
N PRO A 61 -2.28 20.55 -0.54
CA PRO A 61 -1.58 21.84 -0.57
C PRO A 61 -1.47 22.45 0.84
N ALA A 62 -0.42 23.22 1.09
CA ALA A 62 -0.19 23.89 2.36
C ALA A 62 -1.40 24.75 2.76
N HIS A 63 -2.07 24.42 3.86
CA HIS A 63 -3.18 25.21 4.41
C HIS A 63 -2.77 25.82 5.74
N PHE A 64 -2.51 27.13 5.71
CA PHE A 64 -2.02 27.89 6.85
C PHE A 64 -2.91 29.09 7.12
N GLU A 65 -3.10 29.39 8.40
CA GLU A 65 -3.71 30.62 8.89
C GLU A 65 -2.75 31.26 9.91
N ASN A 66 -2.43 32.55 9.74
CA ASN A 66 -1.53 33.30 10.64
C ASN A 66 -0.16 32.63 10.87
N GLY A 67 0.36 31.89 9.88
CA GLY A 67 1.64 31.19 9.96
C GLY A 67 1.59 29.81 10.63
N PHE A 68 0.42 29.34 11.04
CA PHE A 68 0.20 28.01 11.63
C PHE A 68 -0.66 27.14 10.71
N MET A 69 -0.40 25.83 10.73
CA MET A 69 -1.22 24.88 9.96
C MET A 69 -2.60 24.84 10.59
N GLU A 70 -3.63 25.16 9.81
CA GLU A 70 -4.99 25.29 10.33
C GLU A 70 -5.61 23.89 10.50
N PRO A 71 -6.18 23.55 11.68
CA PRO A 71 -6.96 22.35 11.84
C PRO A 71 -8.22 22.39 10.96
N VAL A 72 -8.34 21.42 10.05
CA VAL A 72 -9.48 21.29 9.14
C VAL A 72 -10.48 20.31 9.74
N ARG A 73 -11.71 20.77 9.92
CA ARG A 73 -12.88 19.93 10.22
C ARG A 73 -13.16 18.99 9.05
N ARG A 74 -13.30 17.69 9.31
CA ARG A 74 -13.49 16.67 8.26
C ARG A 74 -14.69 16.96 7.37
N GLU A 75 -15.78 17.43 7.97
CA GLU A 75 -17.03 17.80 7.29
C GLU A 75 -16.86 18.97 6.31
N THR A 76 -15.84 19.81 6.50
CA THR A 76 -15.55 20.96 5.61
C THR A 76 -14.52 20.66 4.53
N LEU A 77 -13.86 19.49 4.61
CA LEU A 77 -12.70 19.17 3.77
C LEU A 77 -13.03 19.24 2.28
N GLY A 78 -14.16 18.69 1.84
CA GLY A 78 -14.56 18.70 0.42
C GLY A 78 -14.63 20.12 -0.14
N GLY A 79 -15.31 21.03 0.55
CA GLY A 79 -15.43 22.43 0.11
C GLY A 79 -14.08 23.16 0.07
N ILE A 80 -13.18 22.89 1.03
CA ILE A 80 -11.82 23.43 1.01
C ILE A 80 -11.07 22.91 -0.22
N LEU A 81 -11.14 21.61 -0.47
CA LEU A 81 -10.46 20.97 -1.58
C LEU A 81 -10.99 21.43 -2.95
N ASP A 82 -12.28 21.77 -3.05
CA ASP A 82 -12.91 22.31 -4.26
C ASP A 82 -12.46 23.76 -4.49
N ARG A 83 -12.47 24.59 -3.45
CA ARG A 83 -11.96 25.97 -3.49
C ARG A 83 -10.50 26.04 -3.92
N LEU A 84 -9.69 25.07 -3.49
CA LEU A 84 -8.29 24.95 -3.86
C LEU A 84 -8.06 24.27 -5.22
N GLN A 85 -9.13 23.87 -5.92
CA GLN A 85 -9.09 23.23 -7.24
C GLN A 85 -8.14 22.02 -7.31
N VAL A 86 -8.09 21.24 -6.24
CA VAL A 86 -7.12 20.14 -6.13
C VAL A 86 -7.55 18.97 -7.02
N ARG A 87 -6.62 18.45 -7.83
CA ARG A 87 -6.83 17.21 -8.60
C ARG A 87 -7.15 16.02 -7.67
N ARG A 88 -7.97 15.10 -8.13
CA ARG A 88 -8.52 13.99 -7.33
C ARG A 88 -7.89 12.63 -7.68
N ASP A 89 -6.59 12.59 -7.99
CA ASP A 89 -5.96 11.33 -8.41
C ASP A 89 -5.49 10.51 -7.20
N LEU A 90 -4.69 11.12 -6.32
CA LEU A 90 -4.09 10.47 -5.15
C LEU A 90 -4.21 11.35 -3.91
N ALA A 91 -4.89 10.82 -2.88
CA ALA A 91 -4.87 11.35 -1.52
C ALA A 91 -4.07 10.43 -0.59
N VAL A 92 -3.27 11.02 0.28
CA VAL A 92 -2.50 10.31 1.30
C VAL A 92 -2.92 10.78 2.69
N VAL A 93 -3.22 9.84 3.58
CA VAL A 93 -3.48 10.14 4.99
C VAL A 93 -2.36 9.58 5.85
N VAL A 94 -1.69 10.47 6.57
CA VAL A 94 -0.62 10.15 7.49
C VAL A 94 -1.21 9.97 8.88
N VAL A 95 -0.99 8.81 9.48
CA VAL A 95 -1.39 8.49 10.84
C VAL A 95 -0.17 8.29 11.73
N GLY A 96 -0.33 8.63 13.01
CA GLY A 96 0.73 8.50 14.00
C GLY A 96 1.10 7.04 14.30
N ALA A 97 2.32 6.83 14.79
CA ALA A 97 2.85 5.50 15.08
C ALA A 97 2.15 4.76 16.24
N MET A 98 1.43 5.47 17.11
CA MET A 98 0.87 4.96 18.37
C MET A 98 -0.58 4.48 18.27
N LEU A 99 -1.21 4.50 17.09
CA LEU A 99 -2.56 3.96 16.95
C LEU A 99 -2.54 2.42 17.07
N GLU A 100 -3.45 1.90 17.90
CA GLU A 100 -3.70 0.48 18.02
C GLU A 100 -4.28 -0.09 16.72
N ALA A 101 -4.24 -1.41 16.54
CA ALA A 101 -4.66 -2.06 15.30
C ALA A 101 -6.13 -1.76 14.94
N ASP A 102 -7.01 -1.71 15.95
CA ASP A 102 -8.45 -1.47 15.75
C ASP A 102 -8.74 -0.02 15.37
N GLU A 103 -8.07 0.93 16.04
CA GLU A 103 -8.14 2.34 15.69
C GLU A 103 -7.60 2.58 14.29
N LEU A 104 -6.48 1.94 13.94
CA LEU A 104 -5.88 2.06 12.63
C LEU A 104 -6.84 1.59 11.52
N ARG A 105 -7.49 0.44 11.71
CA ARG A 105 -8.50 -0.08 10.77
C ARG A 105 -9.69 0.88 10.65
N ARG A 106 -10.14 1.44 11.77
CA ARG A 106 -11.22 2.44 11.78
C ARG A 106 -10.84 3.70 11.02
N VAL A 107 -9.67 4.27 11.31
CA VAL A 107 -9.15 5.48 10.63
C VAL A 107 -9.02 5.21 9.13
N ALA A 108 -8.48 4.06 8.73
CA ALA A 108 -8.35 3.72 7.31
C ALA A 108 -9.71 3.65 6.60
N SER A 109 -10.68 2.97 7.21
CA SER A 109 -12.05 2.86 6.67
C SER A 109 -12.74 4.21 6.54
N GLU A 110 -12.71 5.04 7.59
CA GLU A 110 -13.36 6.36 7.61
C GLU A 110 -12.74 7.29 6.55
N TRP A 111 -11.41 7.37 6.48
CA TRP A 111 -10.75 8.25 5.52
C TRP A 111 -10.91 7.79 4.07
N LYS A 112 -10.92 6.48 3.84
CA LYS A 112 -11.24 5.93 2.53
C LYS A 112 -12.63 6.39 2.08
N ALA A 113 -13.65 6.30 2.95
CA ALA A 113 -15.01 6.74 2.63
C ALA A 113 -15.05 8.25 2.34
N ILE A 114 -14.53 9.07 3.25
CA ILE A 114 -14.52 10.54 3.10
C ILE A 114 -13.84 10.98 1.80
N LEU A 115 -12.67 10.42 1.49
CA LEU A 115 -11.90 10.83 0.31
C LEU A 115 -12.47 10.24 -0.98
N SER A 116 -13.09 9.06 -0.92
CA SER A 116 -13.88 8.53 -2.03
C SER A 116 -15.06 9.45 -2.35
N ASP A 117 -15.79 9.95 -1.34
CA ASP A 117 -16.90 10.89 -1.52
C ASP A 117 -16.43 12.26 -2.05
N CYS A 118 -15.20 12.67 -1.71
CA CYS A 118 -14.53 13.83 -2.32
C CYS A 118 -14.06 13.58 -3.76
N GLY A 119 -14.21 12.35 -4.27
CA GLY A 119 -13.92 11.98 -5.66
C GLY A 119 -12.50 11.49 -5.94
N PHE A 120 -11.70 11.16 -4.92
CA PHE A 120 -10.34 10.65 -5.14
C PHE A 120 -10.33 9.26 -5.77
N GLY A 121 -9.53 9.08 -6.83
CA GLY A 121 -9.35 7.79 -7.52
C GLY A 121 -8.48 6.79 -6.76
N ARG A 122 -7.61 7.26 -5.85
CA ARG A 122 -6.79 6.43 -4.97
C ARG A 122 -6.60 7.09 -3.61
N VAL A 123 -6.73 6.29 -2.56
CA VAL A 123 -6.50 6.70 -1.17
C VAL A 123 -5.45 5.78 -0.57
N VAL A 124 -4.37 6.36 -0.04
CA VAL A 124 -3.31 5.61 0.65
C VAL A 124 -3.22 6.07 2.10
N ILE A 125 -3.31 5.12 3.02
CA ILE A 125 -3.12 5.36 4.45
C ILE A 125 -1.72 4.90 4.82
N VAL A 126 -0.93 5.78 5.41
CA VAL A 126 0.45 5.48 5.80
C VAL A 126 0.68 5.75 7.27
N ARG A 127 1.45 4.87 7.90
CA ARG A 127 1.94 5.06 9.26
C ARG A 127 3.32 5.68 9.21
N ALA A 128 3.46 6.87 9.80
CA ALA A 128 4.71 7.60 9.89
C ALA A 128 5.02 7.99 11.34
N GLN A 129 6.30 8.14 11.65
CA GLN A 129 6.71 8.76 12.91
C GLN A 129 6.50 10.28 12.84
N MET A 130 6.38 10.92 14.00
CA MET A 130 6.26 12.38 14.09
C MET A 130 7.48 13.04 13.44
N GLY A 131 7.24 13.91 12.45
CA GLY A 131 8.30 14.59 11.71
C GLY A 131 9.06 13.73 10.70
N GLY A 132 8.65 12.47 10.50
CA GLY A 132 9.28 11.56 9.55
C GLY A 132 8.96 11.89 8.08
N GLU A 133 9.85 11.46 7.19
CA GLU A 133 9.62 11.56 5.75
C GLU A 133 8.44 10.67 5.31
N LEU A 134 7.62 11.20 4.40
CA LEU A 134 6.48 10.47 3.87
C LEU A 134 6.93 9.27 3.02
N ASN A 135 7.97 9.45 2.21
CA ASN A 135 8.60 8.35 1.48
C ASN A 135 9.31 7.42 2.47
N GLY A 136 9.13 6.10 2.32
CA GLY A 136 9.62 5.08 3.24
C GLY A 136 8.67 4.76 4.39
N SER A 137 7.58 5.51 4.56
CA SER A 137 6.54 5.21 5.55
C SER A 137 5.83 3.88 5.25
N ILE A 138 5.34 3.22 6.30
CA ILE A 138 4.62 1.93 6.16
C ILE A 138 3.26 2.19 5.52
N VAL A 139 2.95 1.46 4.45
CA VAL A 139 1.60 1.45 3.89
C VAL A 139 0.71 0.58 4.77
N VAL A 140 -0.38 1.17 5.24
CA VAL A 140 -1.40 0.50 6.06
C VAL A 140 -2.55 0.03 5.19
N ASP A 141 -3.00 0.91 4.30
CA ASP A 141 -4.04 0.63 3.32
C ASP A 141 -3.71 1.37 2.02
N ASP A 142 -3.94 0.73 0.88
CA ASP A 142 -3.81 1.32 -0.44
C ASP A 142 -5.03 0.92 -1.26
N SER A 143 -5.96 1.85 -1.38
CA SER A 143 -7.27 1.62 -1.95
C SER A 143 -7.42 2.37 -3.27
N GLN A 144 -7.54 1.60 -4.36
CA GLN A 144 -8.04 2.12 -5.63
C GLN A 144 -9.56 2.29 -5.53
N ILE A 145 -10.05 3.48 -5.83
CA ILE A 145 -11.47 3.80 -5.88
C ILE A 145 -11.89 3.68 -7.35
N SER A 146 -12.32 2.47 -7.73
CA SER A 146 -12.96 2.25 -9.03
C SER A 146 -14.16 3.19 -9.12
N GLY A 147 -14.20 4.01 -10.19
CA GLY A 147 -15.20 5.06 -10.35
C GLY A 147 -16.61 4.54 -10.05
N ILE A 148 -17.26 5.14 -9.06
CA ILE A 148 -18.70 4.98 -8.87
C ILE A 148 -19.32 5.49 -10.16
N GLN A 149 -19.89 4.59 -10.97
CA GLN A 149 -20.92 4.97 -11.94
C GLN A 149 -22.00 5.69 -11.13
N ARG A 150 -22.02 7.02 -11.15
CA ARG A 150 -23.22 7.75 -10.73
C ARG A 150 -24.35 7.23 -11.62
N PRO A 151 -25.43 6.64 -11.06
CA PRO A 151 -26.62 6.39 -11.85
C PRO A 151 -27.03 7.73 -12.48
N GLY A 152 -27.13 7.75 -13.80
CA GLY A 152 -27.56 8.94 -14.52
C GLY A 152 -28.89 9.43 -13.97
N ALA A 153 -28.98 10.73 -13.71
CA ALA A 153 -30.27 11.38 -13.58
C ALA A 153 -31.03 11.15 -14.89
N ALA A 154 -32.13 10.40 -14.80
CA ALA A 154 -33.16 10.31 -15.82
C ALA A 154 -34.05 11.54 -15.78
#